data_AF-A0A7S1ZYF3-F1
#
_entry.id   AF-A0A7S1ZYF3-F1
#
_cell.length_a   1.000
_cell.length_b   1.000
_cell.length_c   1.000
_cell.angle_alpha   90.00
_cell.angle_beta   90.00
_cell.angle_gamma   90.00
#
_symmetry.space_group_name_H-M   'P 1'
#
loop_
_entity.id
_entity.type
_entity.pdbx_description
1 polymer ?
#
loop_
_entity_poly.entity_id
_entity_poly.type
_entity_poly.pdbx_seq_one_letter_code
_entity_poly.pdbx_strand_id
1 'polypeptide(L)'
;ETTTVGVSIQAPQLDIHTVAAGGGSRLFLRRGLFVVGPESAGAHPGPVCYRKGGHLAVTDANLVLGRVLPEYFPSIFGPNEDEPLDLVGTRNAFKELSGKEEAKGRSVEELAYGFLQVANEAMCRPIRNLTQMRGFDITVHKLAVFGGAGPQHACAMAKALGMSRVFVHRYGGILSAYGLSMADAVREEQEPAADIYEKVAGGGDGEDPSKENREERLRHLAERAIGALEKQGYSKDEVIVERYVNMRYQGTDNAIMIQEPDEKDPDALPYGDAFRAHYRREFGFELDGRDILVDDYRVRAVVLGSVLRPSPP
;
A
#
# COMPACT_ATOMS: atom_id res chain seq x y z
N GLU A 1 2.82 3.79 -14.91
CA GLU A 1 3.55 2.54 -15.21
C GLU A 1 4.04 1.93 -13.90
N THR A 2 3.77 0.65 -13.66
CA THR A 2 4.25 -0.05 -12.45
C THR A 2 5.08 -1.25 -12.86
N THR A 3 6.29 -1.38 -12.32
CA THR A 3 7.15 -2.55 -12.54
C THR A 3 6.99 -3.55 -11.41
N THR A 4 6.41 -4.71 -11.70
CA THR A 4 6.30 -5.82 -10.74
C THR A 4 7.23 -6.94 -11.18
N VAL A 5 8.24 -7.26 -10.36
CA VAL A 5 9.24 -8.32 -10.63
C VAL A 5 9.91 -8.17 -12.02
N GLY A 6 10.23 -6.94 -12.42
CA GLY A 6 10.91 -6.64 -13.69
C GLY A 6 10.01 -6.61 -14.94
N VAL A 7 8.69 -6.77 -14.79
CA VAL A 7 7.73 -6.64 -15.90
C VAL A 7 6.97 -5.32 -15.76
N SER A 8 6.98 -4.51 -16.82
CA SER A 8 6.16 -3.28 -16.89
C SER A 8 4.70 -3.64 -17.14
N ILE A 9 3.84 -3.24 -16.21
CA ILE A 9 2.39 -3.42 -16.28
C ILE A 9 1.75 -2.04 -16.49
N GLN A 10 0.94 -1.93 -17.55
CA GLN A 10 0.15 -0.73 -17.89
C GLN A 10 -1.31 -0.90 -17.41
N ALA A 11 -1.47 -1.37 -16.18
CA ALA A 11 -2.78 -1.50 -15.54
C ALA A 11 -2.81 -0.63 -14.27
N PRO A 12 -3.92 0.05 -13.99
CA PRO A 12 -4.11 0.78 -12.73
C PRO A 12 -3.95 -0.18 -11.55
N GLN A 13 -3.02 0.10 -10.66
CA GLN A 13 -2.75 -0.73 -9.48
C GLN A 13 -2.60 0.18 -8.26
N LEU A 14 -2.91 -0.39 -7.09
CA LEU A 14 -2.54 0.25 -5.84
C LEU A 14 -1.01 0.37 -5.79
N ASP A 15 -0.52 1.56 -5.48
CA ASP A 15 0.92 1.82 -5.38
C ASP A 15 1.48 1.14 -4.12
N ILE A 16 1.87 -0.12 -4.26
CA ILE A 16 2.40 -0.97 -3.18
C ILE A 16 3.89 -1.11 -3.35
N HIS A 17 4.64 -0.57 -2.40
CA HIS A 17 6.08 -0.81 -2.26
C HIS A 17 6.35 -1.89 -1.23
N THR A 18 6.89 -3.03 -1.67
CA THR A 18 7.29 -4.12 -0.78
C THR A 18 8.67 -3.87 -0.21
N VAL A 19 8.80 -4.02 1.11
CA VAL A 19 10.04 -3.84 1.86
C VAL A 19 10.49 -5.19 2.41
N ALA A 20 11.75 -5.56 2.21
CA ALA A 20 12.33 -6.82 2.68
C ALA A 20 12.66 -6.82 4.19
N ALA A 21 11.73 -6.37 5.02
CA ALA A 21 11.88 -6.33 6.48
C ALA A 21 10.56 -6.76 7.15
N GLY A 22 10.55 -7.95 7.74
CA GLY A 22 9.41 -8.51 8.48
C GLY A 22 9.89 -9.42 9.61
N GLY A 23 8.96 -10.06 10.32
CA GLY A 23 9.29 -10.92 11.48
C GLY A 23 10.29 -12.05 11.16
N GLY A 24 10.22 -12.59 9.94
CA GLY A 24 11.15 -13.63 9.47
C GLY A 24 12.49 -13.11 8.95
N SER A 25 12.72 -11.80 8.84
CA SER A 25 13.99 -11.27 8.31
C SER A 25 15.15 -11.71 9.20
N ARG A 26 16.15 -12.36 8.59
CA ARG A 26 17.28 -12.96 9.28
C ARG A 26 18.23 -11.90 9.82
N LEU A 27 18.85 -12.20 10.95
CA LEU A 27 19.77 -11.33 11.66
C LEU A 27 21.21 -11.79 11.44
N PHE A 28 22.05 -10.90 10.91
CA PHE A 28 23.47 -11.17 10.73
C PHE A 28 24.30 -10.06 11.37
N LEU A 29 25.34 -10.46 12.09
CA LEU A 29 26.43 -9.56 12.44
C LEU A 29 27.53 -9.77 11.40
N ARG A 30 27.88 -8.72 10.66
CA ARG A 30 28.94 -8.77 9.64
C ARG A 30 29.94 -7.66 9.92
N ARG A 31 31.16 -8.02 10.31
CA ARG A 31 32.23 -7.08 10.65
C ARG A 31 31.79 -6.05 11.71
N GLY A 32 30.98 -6.49 12.68
CA GLY A 32 30.44 -5.65 13.75
C GLY A 32 29.22 -4.80 13.39
N LEU A 33 28.77 -4.82 12.12
CA LEU A 33 27.57 -4.15 11.64
C LEU A 33 26.35 -5.08 11.75
N PHE A 34 25.23 -4.51 12.23
CA PHE A 34 23.93 -5.18 12.24
C PHE A 34 23.34 -5.19 10.83
N VAL A 35 23.00 -6.37 10.33
CA VAL A 35 22.36 -6.57 9.03
C VAL A 35 21.08 -7.37 9.24
N VAL A 36 19.96 -6.85 8.70
CA VAL A 36 18.63 -7.47 8.79
C VAL A 36 18.11 -7.73 7.40
N GLY A 37 17.86 -9.00 7.07
CA GLY A 37 17.51 -9.42 5.71
C GLY A 37 18.65 -9.20 4.69
N PRO A 38 18.35 -9.28 3.39
CA PRO A 38 17.04 -9.53 2.79
C PRO A 38 16.58 -10.99 2.94
N GLU A 39 17.47 -11.90 3.37
CA GLU A 39 17.09 -13.30 3.55
C GLU A 39 16.03 -13.45 4.65
N SER A 40 15.01 -14.26 4.38
CA SER A 40 13.97 -14.61 5.34
C SER A 40 14.19 -16.02 5.87
N ALA A 41 13.89 -16.21 7.15
CA ALA A 41 13.81 -17.52 7.79
C ALA A 41 12.50 -18.27 7.41
N GLY A 42 11.53 -17.56 6.82
CA GLY A 42 10.23 -18.10 6.44
C GLY A 42 9.42 -18.58 7.65
N ALA A 43 8.51 -19.52 7.42
CA ALA A 43 7.80 -20.24 8.48
C ALA A 43 8.45 -21.60 8.81
N HIS A 44 9.17 -22.18 7.85
CA HIS A 44 9.93 -23.42 8.00
C HIS A 44 11.28 -23.26 7.27
N PRO A 45 12.43 -23.40 7.96
CA PRO A 45 12.57 -23.75 9.38
C PRO A 45 12.21 -22.60 10.34
N GLY A 46 11.99 -21.38 9.83
CA GLY A 46 11.50 -20.25 10.62
C GLY A 46 12.55 -19.61 11.54
N PRO A 47 12.13 -18.65 12.38
CA PRO A 47 12.91 -18.13 13.50
C PRO A 47 13.38 -19.23 14.46
N VAL A 48 14.43 -18.99 15.24
CA VAL A 48 14.92 -19.96 16.24
C VAL A 48 13.80 -20.33 17.23
N CYS A 49 13.02 -19.33 17.65
CA CYS A 49 11.92 -19.49 18.58
C CYS A 49 10.81 -20.43 18.10
N TYR A 50 10.78 -20.83 16.82
CA TYR A 50 9.80 -21.77 16.27
C TYR A 50 10.20 -23.24 16.48
N ARG A 51 11.38 -23.53 17.04
CA ARG A 51 11.85 -24.90 17.38
C ARG A 51 11.99 -25.85 16.19
N LYS A 52 12.17 -25.33 14.97
CA LYS A 52 12.26 -26.11 13.72
C LYS A 52 13.66 -26.07 13.07
N GLY A 53 14.71 -25.80 13.85
CA GLY A 53 16.10 -25.71 13.35
C GLY A 53 16.38 -24.41 12.57
N GLY A 54 15.68 -23.34 12.96
CA GLY A 54 15.65 -22.05 12.28
C GLY A 54 16.91 -21.17 12.40
N HIS A 55 16.76 -19.91 12.00
CA HIS A 55 17.81 -18.89 12.07
C HIS A 55 17.35 -17.70 12.92
N LEU A 56 18.29 -16.99 13.55
CA LEU A 56 17.96 -15.74 14.25
C LEU A 56 17.25 -14.78 13.30
N ALA A 57 16.06 -14.33 13.70
CA ALA A 57 15.19 -13.45 12.94
C ALA A 57 14.65 -12.30 13.79
N VAL A 58 13.95 -11.34 13.17
CA VAL A 58 13.33 -10.21 13.89
C VAL A 58 12.37 -10.68 15.01
N THR A 59 11.61 -11.76 14.80
CA THR A 59 10.75 -12.35 15.82
C THR A 59 11.53 -12.79 17.07
N ASP A 60 12.72 -13.37 16.88
CA ASP A 60 13.61 -13.78 17.99
C ASP A 60 14.04 -12.58 18.83
N ALA A 61 14.40 -11.46 18.19
CA ALA A 61 14.76 -10.23 18.87
C ALA A 61 13.58 -9.62 19.66
N ASN A 62 12.37 -9.63 19.08
CA ASN A 62 11.17 -9.17 19.78
C ASN A 62 10.81 -10.08 20.97
N LEU A 63 11.01 -11.39 20.86
CA LEU A 63 10.79 -12.35 21.94
C LEU A 63 11.77 -12.13 23.10
N VAL A 64 13.07 -12.01 22.81
CA VAL A 64 14.11 -11.79 23.83
C VAL A 64 13.89 -10.50 24.63
N LEU A 65 13.40 -9.44 23.98
CA LEU A 65 13.10 -8.17 24.62
C LEU A 65 11.72 -8.13 25.30
N GLY A 66 10.98 -9.24 25.32
CA GLY A 66 9.67 -9.32 25.95
C GLY A 66 8.57 -8.53 25.23
N ARG A 67 8.75 -8.20 23.94
CA ARG A 67 7.70 -7.58 23.10
C ARG A 67 6.69 -8.60 22.60
N VAL A 68 7.13 -9.85 22.48
CA VAL A 68 6.28 -11.01 22.22
C VAL A 68 6.19 -11.80 23.51
N LEU A 69 4.96 -12.06 23.96
CA LEU A 69 4.65 -12.79 25.18
C LEU A 69 4.20 -14.22 24.80
N PRO A 70 5.01 -15.26 25.05
CA PRO A 70 4.70 -16.63 24.66
C PRO A 70 3.36 -17.15 25.15
N GLU A 71 2.92 -16.71 26.33
CA GLU A 71 1.67 -17.11 26.97
C GLU A 71 0.40 -16.68 26.20
N TYR A 72 0.52 -15.68 25.32
CA TYR A 72 -0.56 -15.21 24.44
C TYR A 72 -0.46 -15.77 23.01
N PHE A 73 0.53 -16.62 22.73
CA PHE A 73 0.69 -17.30 21.46
C PHE A 73 0.15 -18.73 21.53
N PRO A 74 -0.51 -19.22 20.46
CA PRO A 74 -0.91 -20.61 20.40
C PRO A 74 0.32 -21.52 20.37
N SER A 75 0.23 -22.67 21.04
CA SER A 75 1.27 -23.70 21.01
C SER A 75 1.23 -24.46 19.69
N ILE A 76 1.78 -23.85 18.63
CA ILE A 76 1.82 -24.38 17.26
C ILE A 76 3.24 -24.51 16.73
N PHE A 77 4.24 -24.48 17.62
CA PHE A 77 5.65 -24.54 17.29
C PHE A 77 6.22 -25.92 17.62
N GLY A 78 7.49 -26.14 17.29
CA GLY A 78 8.10 -27.46 17.47
C GLY A 78 7.91 -28.39 16.28
N PRO A 79 8.61 -29.54 16.28
CA PRO A 79 8.48 -30.55 15.24
C PRO A 79 7.06 -31.13 15.10
N ASN A 80 6.33 -31.18 16.22
CA ASN A 80 4.97 -31.73 16.31
C ASN A 80 3.87 -30.65 16.31
N GLU A 81 4.25 -29.37 16.25
CA GLU A 81 3.32 -28.22 16.21
C GLU A 81 2.39 -28.11 17.44
N ASP A 82 2.92 -28.42 18.62
CA ASP A 82 2.20 -28.43 19.90
C ASP A 82 2.96 -27.70 21.04
N GLU A 83 4.07 -27.02 20.72
CA GLU A 83 4.94 -26.33 21.69
C GLU A 83 4.78 -24.80 21.66
N PRO A 84 5.06 -24.10 22.79
CA PRO A 84 5.13 -22.64 22.81
C PRO A 84 6.41 -22.11 22.18
N LEU A 85 6.49 -20.80 21.96
CA LEU A 85 7.72 -20.13 21.51
C LEU A 85 8.91 -20.43 22.43
N ASP A 86 10.08 -20.69 21.86
CA ASP A 86 11.30 -21.04 22.61
C ASP A 86 12.15 -19.83 22.98
N LEU A 87 11.82 -19.19 24.10
CA LEU A 87 12.63 -18.10 24.65
C LEU A 87 14.05 -18.58 25.03
N VAL A 88 14.19 -19.81 25.52
CA VAL A 88 15.48 -20.34 25.98
C VAL A 88 16.41 -20.58 24.81
N GLY A 89 15.94 -21.28 23.77
CA GLY A 89 16.69 -21.48 22.53
C GLY A 89 17.06 -20.16 21.87
N THR A 90 16.13 -19.19 21.86
CA THR A 90 16.41 -17.85 21.33
C THR A 90 17.53 -17.14 22.09
N ARG A 91 17.47 -17.13 23.43
CA ARG A 91 18.52 -16.53 24.26
C ARG A 91 19.86 -17.23 24.05
N ASN A 92 19.88 -18.55 23.89
CA ASN A 92 21.11 -19.30 23.62
C ASN A 92 21.70 -18.94 22.25
N ALA A 93 20.88 -18.82 21.20
CA ALA A 93 21.35 -18.38 19.89
C ALA A 93 21.93 -16.95 19.91
N PHE A 94 21.31 -16.02 20.66
CA PHE A 94 21.89 -14.69 20.87
C PHE A 94 23.16 -14.72 21.73
N LYS A 95 23.27 -15.62 22.71
CA LYS A 95 24.51 -15.79 23.49
C LYS A 95 25.65 -16.26 22.59
N GLU A 96 25.41 -17.23 21.71
CA GLU A 96 26.39 -17.64 20.71
C GLU A 96 26.82 -16.49 19.81
N LEU A 97 25.86 -15.65 19.38
CA LEU A 97 26.17 -14.44 18.62
C LEU A 97 27.02 -13.44 19.42
N SER A 98 26.70 -13.24 20.71
CA SER A 98 27.44 -12.35 21.62
C SER A 98 28.86 -12.81 21.91
N GLY A 99 29.11 -14.13 21.82
CA GLY A 99 30.45 -14.72 21.98
C GLY A 99 31.37 -14.48 20.78
N LYS A 100 30.87 -13.98 19.65
CA LYS A 100 31.70 -13.66 18.48
C LYS A 100 32.51 -12.40 18.73
N GLU A 101 33.73 -12.36 18.20
CA GLU A 101 34.62 -11.21 18.33
C GLU A 101 34.01 -9.92 17.74
N GLU A 102 33.21 -10.04 16.68
CA GLU A 102 32.50 -8.91 16.09
C GLU A 102 31.41 -8.30 17.00
N ALA A 103 30.95 -9.03 18.02
CA ALA A 103 29.92 -8.62 18.97
C ALA A 103 30.49 -8.02 20.26
N LYS A 104 31.82 -7.83 20.34
CA LYS A 104 32.60 -7.57 21.55
C LYS A 104 31.90 -6.64 22.56
N GLY A 105 31.59 -7.20 23.73
CA GLY A 105 31.06 -6.49 24.88
C GLY A 105 29.55 -6.22 24.86
N ARG A 106 28.82 -6.67 23.83
CA ARG A 106 27.36 -6.49 23.75
C ARG A 106 26.62 -7.67 24.39
N SER A 107 25.69 -7.34 25.28
CA SER A 107 24.71 -8.27 25.84
C SER A 107 23.73 -8.79 24.77
N VAL A 108 22.99 -9.84 25.14
CA VAL A 108 21.90 -10.40 24.33
C VAL A 108 20.86 -9.33 24.01
N GLU A 109 20.46 -8.54 25.00
CA GLU A 109 19.47 -7.49 24.89
C GLU A 109 19.95 -6.34 23.99
N GLU A 110 21.21 -5.92 24.12
CA GLU A 110 21.79 -4.88 23.24
C GLU A 110 21.86 -5.34 21.79
N LEU A 111 22.22 -6.61 21.54
CA LEU A 111 22.22 -7.16 20.18
C LEU A 111 20.81 -7.18 19.61
N ALA A 112 19.85 -7.74 20.35
CA ALA A 112 18.44 -7.81 19.93
C ALA A 112 17.89 -6.40 19.64
N TYR A 113 18.12 -5.44 20.54
CA TYR A 113 17.67 -4.06 20.35
C TYR A 113 18.31 -3.40 19.13
N GLY A 114 19.63 -3.57 18.92
CA GLY A 114 20.34 -3.04 17.76
C GLY A 114 19.81 -3.57 16.43
N PHE A 115 19.50 -4.87 16.36
CA PHE A 115 18.85 -5.45 15.18
C PHE A 115 17.47 -4.84 14.91
N LEU A 116 16.65 -4.65 15.96
CA LEU A 116 15.34 -4.03 15.79
C LEU A 116 15.45 -2.56 15.36
N GLN A 117 16.46 -1.82 15.81
CA GLN A 117 16.71 -0.46 15.32
C GLN A 117 17.00 -0.45 13.82
N VAL A 118 17.85 -1.36 13.33
CA VAL A 118 18.13 -1.50 11.89
C VAL A 118 16.87 -1.92 11.12
N ALA A 119 16.11 -2.90 11.62
CA ALA A 119 14.86 -3.33 11.00
C ALA A 119 13.85 -2.18 10.89
N ASN A 120 13.68 -1.39 11.95
CA ASN A 120 12.77 -0.25 11.97
C ASN A 120 13.19 0.83 10.96
N GLU A 121 14.47 1.18 10.88
CA GLU A 121 14.94 2.17 9.90
C GLU A 121 14.78 1.66 8.46
N ALA A 122 15.03 0.38 8.22
CA ALA A 122 14.79 -0.24 6.92
C ALA A 122 13.30 -0.16 6.50
N MET A 123 12.37 -0.35 7.44
CA MET A 123 10.93 -0.18 7.20
C MET A 123 10.50 1.29 7.07
N CYS A 124 11.14 2.22 7.79
CA CYS A 124 10.80 3.65 7.76
C CYS A 124 11.24 4.34 6.46
N ARG A 125 12.40 3.97 5.92
CA ARG A 125 12.99 4.59 4.73
C ARG A 125 12.05 4.66 3.51
N PRO A 126 11.40 3.58 3.06
CA PRO A 126 10.50 3.63 1.91
C PRO A 126 9.25 4.47 2.19
N ILE A 127 8.71 4.45 3.41
CA ILE A 127 7.59 5.31 3.81
C ILE A 127 8.00 6.79 3.67
N ARG A 128 9.16 7.14 4.23
CA ARG A 128 9.72 8.50 4.15
C ARG A 128 9.91 8.95 2.70
N ASN A 129 10.54 8.11 1.87
CA ASN A 129 10.80 8.41 0.47
C ASN A 129 9.49 8.63 -0.31
N LEU A 130 8.52 7.72 -0.20
CA LEU A 130 7.27 7.80 -0.94
C LEU A 130 6.43 9.03 -0.55
N THR A 131 6.34 9.31 0.76
CA THR A 131 5.59 10.47 1.24
C THR A 131 6.23 11.79 0.80
N GLN A 132 7.56 11.91 0.94
CA GLN A 132 8.29 13.13 0.57
C GLN A 132 8.35 13.36 -0.94
N MET A 133 8.51 12.31 -1.75
CA MET A 133 8.49 12.41 -3.22
C MET A 133 7.16 12.95 -3.74
N ARG A 134 6.07 12.70 -3.02
CA ARG A 134 4.73 13.22 -3.35
C ARG A 134 4.46 14.61 -2.72
N GLY A 135 5.46 15.26 -2.14
CA GLY A 135 5.34 16.61 -1.57
C GLY A 135 4.59 16.68 -0.23
N PHE A 136 4.33 15.54 0.41
CA PHE A 136 3.56 15.50 1.66
C PHE A 136 4.46 15.64 2.90
N ASP A 137 3.97 16.38 3.89
CA ASP A 137 4.54 16.36 5.25
C ASP A 137 4.19 15.03 5.93
N ILE A 138 5.19 14.23 6.24
CA ILE A 138 5.01 12.93 6.89
C ILE A 138 4.48 13.04 8.33
N THR A 139 4.70 14.15 9.01
CA THR A 139 4.37 14.31 10.44
C THR A 139 2.88 14.48 10.70
N VAL A 140 2.13 14.97 9.69
CA VAL A 140 0.66 15.11 9.77
C VAL A 140 -0.08 13.79 9.50
N HIS A 141 0.63 12.78 8.98
CA HIS A 141 0.06 11.47 8.70
C HIS A 141 -0.07 10.62 9.96
N LYS A 142 -0.91 9.59 9.87
CA LYS A 142 -1.14 8.61 10.92
C LYS A 142 -0.63 7.26 10.44
N LEU A 143 0.14 6.55 11.26
CA LEU A 143 0.69 5.26 10.89
C LEU A 143 -0.37 4.16 11.10
N ALA A 144 -0.96 3.66 10.01
CA ALA A 144 -1.80 2.46 10.06
C ALA A 144 -0.93 1.20 10.06
N VAL A 145 -1.11 0.34 11.05
CA VAL A 145 -0.29 -0.85 11.25
C VAL A 145 -1.16 -2.10 11.37
N PHE A 146 -0.80 -3.12 10.60
CA PHE A 146 -1.48 -4.41 10.57
C PHE A 146 -0.47 -5.55 10.32
N GLY A 147 -0.98 -6.78 10.21
CA GLY A 147 -0.18 -8.00 10.15
C GLY A 147 0.28 -8.47 11.54
N GLY A 148 0.78 -9.70 11.61
CA GLY A 148 1.18 -10.31 12.89
C GLY A 148 2.41 -9.66 13.54
N ALA A 149 3.33 -9.13 12.74
CA ALA A 149 4.56 -8.51 13.22
C ALA A 149 4.47 -6.98 13.34
N GLY A 150 3.62 -6.31 12.54
CA GLY A 150 3.59 -4.86 12.42
C GLY A 150 3.47 -4.12 13.76
N PRO A 151 2.49 -4.45 14.63
CA PRO A 151 2.29 -3.76 15.90
C PRO A 151 3.52 -3.77 16.83
N GLN A 152 4.39 -4.77 16.71
CA GLN A 152 5.62 -4.90 17.52
C GLN A 152 6.66 -3.80 17.22
N HIS A 153 6.52 -3.12 16.07
CA HIS A 153 7.41 -2.07 15.58
C HIS A 153 6.75 -0.69 15.54
N ALA A 154 5.43 -0.62 15.71
CA ALA A 154 4.61 0.55 15.41
C ALA A 154 5.08 1.84 16.11
N CYS A 155 5.27 1.80 17.43
CA CYS A 155 5.67 2.99 18.20
C CYS A 155 7.08 3.47 17.83
N ALA A 156 8.01 2.54 17.58
CA ALA A 156 9.38 2.89 17.20
C ALA A 156 9.43 3.51 15.80
N MET A 157 8.66 2.95 14.86
CA MET A 157 8.52 3.50 13.52
C MET A 157 7.84 4.87 13.53
N ALA A 158 6.72 5.02 14.25
CA ALA A 158 6.02 6.30 14.36
C ALA A 158 6.94 7.40 14.90
N LYS A 159 7.74 7.09 15.94
CA LYS A 159 8.74 8.02 16.48
C LYS A 159 9.82 8.37 15.44
N ALA A 160 10.33 7.40 14.70
CA ALA A 160 11.35 7.61 13.66
C ALA A 160 10.84 8.39 12.43
N LEU A 161 9.53 8.35 12.19
CA LEU A 161 8.85 9.08 11.12
C LEU A 161 8.30 10.43 11.59
N GLY A 162 8.40 10.77 12.88
CA GLY A 162 7.83 12.00 13.43
C GLY A 162 6.30 12.01 13.53
N MET A 163 5.65 10.85 13.48
CA MET A 163 4.19 10.71 13.55
C MET A 163 3.73 10.63 15.00
N SER A 164 2.64 11.35 15.31
CA SER A 164 2.07 11.42 16.67
C SER A 164 1.00 10.35 16.95
N ARG A 165 0.47 9.68 15.92
CA ARG A 165 -0.64 8.74 16.07
C ARG A 165 -0.41 7.46 15.26
N VAL A 166 -0.60 6.34 15.94
CA VAL A 166 -0.63 4.98 15.36
C VAL A 166 -2.06 4.47 15.43
N PHE A 167 -2.52 3.85 14.34
CA PHE A 167 -3.76 3.09 14.31
C PHE A 167 -3.46 1.60 14.15
N VAL A 168 -3.91 0.80 15.12
CA VAL A 168 -3.87 -0.66 15.06
C VAL A 168 -5.31 -1.15 14.99
N HIS A 169 -5.68 -1.77 13.88
CA HIS A 169 -7.04 -2.27 13.72
C HIS A 169 -7.28 -3.50 14.62
N ARG A 170 -8.50 -3.67 15.14
CA ARG A 170 -8.87 -4.85 15.96
C ARG A 170 -8.57 -6.17 15.25
N TYR A 171 -8.82 -6.21 13.95
CA TYR A 171 -8.52 -7.35 13.07
C TYR A 171 -7.12 -7.30 12.44
N GLY A 172 -6.17 -6.58 13.04
CA GLY A 172 -4.84 -6.32 12.46
C GLY A 172 -4.13 -7.57 11.95
N GLY A 173 -4.20 -8.69 12.68
CA GLY A 173 -3.60 -9.97 12.27
C GLY A 173 -4.20 -10.60 11.01
N ILE A 174 -5.46 -10.27 10.68
CA ILE A 174 -6.21 -10.81 9.53
C ILE A 174 -6.77 -9.70 8.64
N LEU A 175 -6.19 -8.49 8.69
CA LEU A 175 -6.80 -7.31 8.10
C LEU A 175 -6.98 -7.44 6.58
N SER A 176 -6.08 -8.15 5.90
CA SER A 176 -6.19 -8.42 4.47
C SER A 176 -7.41 -9.28 4.13
N ALA A 177 -7.67 -10.34 4.91
CA ALA A 177 -8.85 -11.18 4.72
C ALA A 177 -10.13 -10.41 5.04
N TYR A 178 -10.11 -9.60 6.10
CA TYR A 178 -11.21 -8.71 6.44
C TYR A 178 -11.50 -7.68 5.34
N GLY A 179 -10.45 -7.04 4.80
CA GLY A 179 -10.56 -6.10 3.68
C GLY A 179 -11.14 -6.76 2.43
N LEU A 180 -10.71 -7.98 2.11
CA LEU A 180 -11.27 -8.75 0.99
C LEU A 180 -12.77 -9.04 1.19
N SER A 181 -13.19 -9.35 2.42
CA SER A 181 -14.61 -9.61 2.71
C SER A 181 -15.51 -8.37 2.63
N MET A 182 -14.92 -7.17 2.71
CA MET A 182 -15.64 -5.90 2.61
C MET A 182 -15.46 -5.23 1.24
N ALA A 183 -14.70 -5.85 0.33
CA ALA A 183 -14.40 -5.25 -0.95
C ALA A 183 -15.66 -5.12 -1.81
N ASP A 184 -15.80 -3.98 -2.47
CA ASP A 184 -16.84 -3.78 -3.46
C ASP A 184 -16.59 -4.67 -4.69
N ALA A 185 -17.66 -5.07 -5.36
CA ALA A 185 -17.53 -5.69 -6.67
C ALA A 185 -17.34 -4.57 -7.70
N VAL A 186 -16.16 -4.56 -8.32
CA VAL A 186 -15.76 -3.48 -9.24
C VAL A 186 -15.50 -4.04 -10.63
N ARG A 187 -16.10 -3.40 -11.64
CA ARG A 187 -15.75 -3.61 -13.05
C ARG A 187 -15.27 -2.29 -13.65
N GLU A 188 -14.10 -2.33 -14.27
CA GLU A 188 -13.57 -1.20 -15.01
C GLU A 188 -13.53 -1.51 -16.51
N GLU A 189 -13.95 -0.52 -17.30
CA GLU A 189 -13.91 -0.54 -18.75
C GLU A 189 -13.22 0.74 -19.22
N GLN A 190 -12.28 0.63 -20.16
CA GLN A 190 -11.54 1.77 -20.68
C GLN A 190 -11.41 1.69 -22.20
N GLU A 191 -11.28 2.84 -22.86
CA GLU A 191 -11.13 2.93 -24.31
C GLU A 191 -10.27 4.15 -24.72
N PRO A 192 -9.22 3.94 -25.54
CA PRO A 192 -8.30 5.01 -25.94
C PRO A 192 -8.97 6.03 -26.85
N ALA A 193 -8.66 7.31 -26.65
CA ALA A 193 -9.18 8.45 -27.40
C ALA A 193 -8.03 9.32 -27.96
N ALA A 194 -8.36 10.18 -28.91
CA ALA A 194 -7.45 11.20 -29.42
C ALA A 194 -8.25 12.50 -29.64
N ASP A 195 -9.07 12.84 -28.65
CA ASP A 195 -10.00 13.96 -28.73
C ASP A 195 -9.36 15.24 -28.17
N ILE A 196 -9.90 16.39 -28.58
CA ILE A 196 -9.53 17.70 -28.03
C ILE A 196 -10.66 18.11 -27.09
N TYR A 197 -10.35 18.27 -25.80
CA TYR A 197 -11.30 18.76 -24.80
C TYR A 197 -11.42 20.28 -24.82
N GLU A 198 -10.28 20.98 -24.85
CA GLU A 198 -10.25 22.45 -24.87
C GLU A 198 -9.23 22.91 -25.90
N LYS A 199 -9.67 23.76 -26.83
CA LYS A 199 -8.82 24.34 -27.88
C LYS A 199 -8.40 25.75 -27.49
N VAL A 200 -7.16 25.90 -27.08
CA VAL A 200 -6.58 27.19 -26.67
C VAL A 200 -5.66 27.73 -27.77
N ALA A 201 -4.93 26.84 -28.45
CA ALA A 201 -4.07 27.20 -29.56
C ALA A 201 -4.92 27.56 -30.80
N GLY A 202 -4.97 28.86 -31.13
CA GLY A 202 -5.62 29.35 -32.35
C GLY A 202 -7.00 30.00 -32.17
N GLY A 203 -7.38 30.38 -30.93
CA GLY A 203 -8.56 31.22 -30.67
C GLY A 203 -9.87 30.45 -30.58
N GLY A 204 -9.90 29.35 -29.82
CA GLY A 204 -11.13 28.64 -29.51
C GLY A 204 -12.15 29.53 -28.76
N ASP A 205 -13.42 29.17 -28.90
CA ASP A 205 -14.58 29.84 -28.30
C ASP A 205 -14.87 29.40 -26.85
N GLY A 206 -14.05 28.50 -26.30
CA GLY A 206 -14.25 27.91 -24.98
C GLY A 206 -15.27 26.78 -24.96
N GLU A 207 -15.79 26.35 -26.12
CA GLU A 207 -16.61 25.14 -26.21
C GLU A 207 -15.74 23.88 -26.14
N ASP A 208 -16.33 22.80 -25.63
CA ASP A 208 -15.72 21.47 -25.52
C ASP A 208 -16.08 20.62 -26.75
N PRO A 209 -15.18 20.50 -27.75
CA PRO A 209 -15.48 19.80 -28.99
C PRO A 209 -15.65 18.29 -28.80
N SER A 210 -15.11 17.74 -27.70
CA SER A 210 -15.20 16.32 -27.39
C SER A 210 -16.55 15.93 -26.80
N LYS A 211 -17.38 16.89 -26.36
CA LYS A 211 -18.55 16.63 -25.51
C LYS A 211 -19.46 15.52 -26.03
N GLU A 212 -19.97 15.63 -27.25
CA GLU A 212 -20.91 14.63 -27.79
C GLU A 212 -20.27 13.23 -27.89
N ASN A 213 -19.05 13.15 -28.43
CA ASN A 213 -18.30 11.89 -28.56
C ASN A 213 -17.96 11.28 -27.19
N ARG A 214 -17.54 12.10 -26.24
CA ARG A 214 -17.25 11.70 -24.86
C ARG A 214 -18.50 11.10 -24.20
N GLU A 215 -19.63 11.80 -24.26
CA GLU A 215 -20.87 11.33 -23.64
C GLU A 215 -21.32 10.00 -24.24
N GLU A 216 -21.25 9.84 -25.57
CA GLU A 216 -21.57 8.59 -26.24
C GLU A 216 -20.66 7.44 -25.81
N ARG A 217 -19.33 7.65 -25.80
CA ARG A 217 -18.36 6.61 -25.47
C ARG A 217 -18.42 6.20 -24.01
N LEU A 218 -18.52 7.16 -23.09
CA LEU A 218 -18.69 6.86 -21.67
C LEU A 218 -20.00 6.13 -21.39
N ARG A 219 -21.10 6.47 -22.07
CA ARG A 219 -22.36 5.71 -21.96
C ARG A 219 -22.20 4.25 -22.40
N HIS A 220 -21.54 4.02 -23.54
CA HIS A 220 -21.26 2.65 -24.00
C HIS A 220 -20.35 1.87 -23.04
N LEU A 221 -19.32 2.51 -22.50
CA LEU A 221 -18.45 1.89 -21.48
C LEU A 221 -19.24 1.52 -20.22
N ALA A 222 -20.15 2.39 -19.76
CA ALA A 222 -21.02 2.12 -18.63
C ALA A 222 -21.96 0.93 -18.88
N GLU A 223 -22.60 0.87 -20.05
CA GLU A 223 -23.43 -0.27 -20.45
C GLU A 223 -22.64 -1.60 -20.42
N ARG A 224 -21.40 -1.61 -20.92
CA ARG A 224 -20.52 -2.80 -20.87
C ARG A 224 -20.15 -3.18 -19.43
N ALA A 225 -19.78 -2.20 -18.61
CA ALA A 225 -19.36 -2.41 -17.23
C ALA A 225 -20.51 -2.95 -16.37
N ILE A 226 -21.70 -2.36 -16.49
CA ILE A 226 -22.93 -2.82 -15.85
C ILE A 226 -23.25 -4.25 -16.31
N GLY A 227 -23.28 -4.50 -17.62
CA GLY A 227 -23.61 -5.83 -18.16
C GLY A 227 -22.63 -6.93 -17.73
N ALA A 228 -21.38 -6.57 -17.41
CA ALA A 228 -20.41 -7.52 -16.85
C ALA A 228 -20.66 -7.83 -15.37
N LEU A 229 -21.19 -6.89 -14.57
CA LEU A 229 -21.62 -7.12 -13.19
C LEU A 229 -22.95 -7.88 -13.13
N GLU A 230 -23.89 -7.59 -14.04
CA GLU A 230 -25.15 -8.35 -14.16
C GLU A 230 -24.87 -9.85 -14.45
N LYS A 231 -23.89 -10.15 -15.31
CA LYS A 231 -23.44 -11.53 -15.57
C LYS A 231 -22.85 -12.23 -14.34
N GLN A 232 -22.39 -11.47 -13.34
CA GLN A 232 -21.91 -11.99 -12.06
C GLN A 232 -23.05 -12.15 -11.03
N GLY A 233 -24.27 -11.75 -11.38
CA GLY A 233 -25.47 -11.93 -10.55
C GLY A 233 -25.88 -10.68 -9.75
N TYR A 234 -25.26 -9.53 -9.99
CA TYR A 234 -25.65 -8.27 -9.34
C TYR A 234 -26.84 -7.61 -10.05
N SER A 235 -27.70 -6.92 -9.30
CA SER A 235 -28.80 -6.14 -9.90
C SER A 235 -28.27 -4.82 -10.45
N LYS A 236 -28.78 -4.39 -11.61
CA LYS A 236 -28.45 -3.10 -12.20
C LYS A 236 -28.73 -1.91 -11.26
N ASP A 237 -29.78 -2.01 -10.45
CA ASP A 237 -30.18 -0.96 -9.52
C ASP A 237 -29.21 -0.80 -8.34
N GLU A 238 -28.32 -1.77 -8.12
CA GLU A 238 -27.27 -1.74 -7.09
C GLU A 238 -25.95 -1.14 -7.61
N VAL A 239 -25.83 -0.93 -8.92
CA VAL A 239 -24.59 -0.50 -9.57
C VAL A 239 -24.47 1.03 -9.54
N ILE A 240 -23.40 1.51 -8.91
CA ILE A 240 -22.94 2.90 -8.97
C ILE A 240 -21.95 3.01 -10.12
N VAL A 241 -22.13 4.01 -10.99
CA VAL A 241 -21.25 4.25 -12.14
C VAL A 241 -20.45 5.53 -11.92
N GLU A 242 -19.13 5.39 -11.95
CA GLU A 242 -18.18 6.49 -11.91
C GLU A 242 -17.52 6.64 -13.28
N ARG A 243 -17.50 7.85 -13.82
CA ARG A 243 -16.97 8.18 -15.15
C ARG A 243 -15.70 9.00 -15.00
N TYR A 244 -14.71 8.73 -15.85
CA TYR A 244 -13.40 9.36 -15.81
C TYR A 244 -12.90 9.69 -17.22
N VAL A 245 -12.15 10.77 -17.32
CA VAL A 245 -11.47 11.23 -18.52
C VAL A 245 -9.99 11.41 -18.20
N ASN A 246 -9.11 10.75 -18.96
CA ASN A 246 -7.67 10.94 -18.84
C ASN A 246 -7.23 12.07 -19.76
N MET A 247 -6.80 13.18 -19.16
CA MET A 247 -6.54 14.45 -19.84
C MET A 247 -5.08 14.85 -19.74
N ARG A 248 -4.55 15.54 -20.76
CA ARG A 248 -3.20 16.12 -20.71
C ARG A 248 -3.09 17.39 -21.55
N TYR A 249 -2.04 18.15 -21.30
CA TYR A 249 -1.69 19.25 -22.20
C TYR A 249 -1.06 18.72 -23.49
N GLN A 250 -1.29 19.43 -24.59
CA GLN A 250 -0.62 19.16 -25.85
C GLN A 250 0.91 19.24 -25.68
N GLY A 251 1.62 18.27 -26.26
CA GLY A 251 3.08 18.18 -26.17
C GLY A 251 3.61 17.70 -24.82
N THR A 252 2.76 17.20 -23.92
CA THR A 252 3.17 16.41 -22.75
C THR A 252 2.84 14.93 -22.96
N ASP A 253 3.46 14.06 -22.17
CA ASP A 253 3.36 12.60 -22.23
C ASP A 253 2.66 11.97 -21.00
N ASN A 254 2.29 12.79 -20.01
CA ASN A 254 1.61 12.33 -18.79
C ASN A 254 0.15 12.79 -18.76
N ALA A 255 -0.77 11.82 -18.69
CA ALA A 255 -2.20 12.05 -18.54
C ALA A 255 -2.64 11.98 -17.07
N ILE A 256 -3.55 12.87 -16.69
CA ILE A 256 -4.16 12.95 -15.38
C ILE A 256 -5.61 12.48 -15.49
N MET A 257 -5.99 11.57 -14.60
CA MET A 257 -7.35 11.05 -14.50
C MET A 257 -8.25 12.01 -13.76
N ILE A 258 -9.29 12.50 -14.43
CA ILE A 258 -10.27 13.43 -13.90
C ILE A 258 -11.62 12.73 -13.82
N GLN A 259 -12.20 12.70 -12.63
CA GLN A 259 -13.53 12.15 -12.40
C GLN A 259 -14.61 13.11 -12.89
N GLU A 260 -15.73 12.56 -13.37
CA GLU A 260 -16.92 13.33 -13.67
C GLU A 260 -17.35 14.15 -12.45
N PRO A 261 -17.59 15.46 -12.61
CA PRO A 261 -18.01 16.31 -11.50
C PRO A 261 -19.36 15.84 -10.96
N ASP A 262 -19.50 15.71 -9.64
CA ASP A 262 -20.81 15.43 -9.03
C ASP A 262 -21.65 16.71 -9.11
N GLU A 263 -22.71 16.69 -9.93
CA GLU A 263 -23.61 17.84 -10.10
C GLU A 263 -24.27 18.30 -8.78
N LYS A 264 -24.26 17.47 -7.73
CA LYS A 264 -24.79 17.80 -6.41
C LYS A 264 -23.79 18.53 -5.53
N ASP A 265 -22.51 18.46 -5.85
CA ASP A 265 -21.44 19.14 -5.11
C ASP A 265 -21.25 20.56 -5.68
N PRO A 266 -21.55 21.62 -4.90
CA PRO A 266 -21.41 23.00 -5.36
C PRO A 266 -19.96 23.40 -5.64
N ASP A 267 -18.98 22.66 -5.12
CA ASP A 267 -17.55 22.89 -5.33
C ASP A 267 -16.99 22.06 -6.50
N ALA A 268 -17.83 21.26 -7.17
CA ALA A 268 -17.42 20.41 -8.28
C ALA A 268 -16.99 21.25 -9.49
N LEU A 269 -15.74 21.05 -9.91
CA LEU A 269 -15.17 21.74 -11.05
C LEU A 269 -15.44 20.97 -12.34
N PRO A 270 -15.79 21.63 -13.46
CA PRO A 270 -15.80 20.99 -14.78
C PRO A 270 -14.47 20.30 -15.10
N TYR A 271 -14.49 19.29 -15.98
CA TYR A 271 -13.30 18.49 -16.31
C TYR A 271 -12.03 19.33 -16.57
N GLY A 272 -12.12 20.43 -17.34
CA GLY A 272 -10.97 21.31 -17.62
C GLY A 272 -10.39 22.01 -16.40
N ASP A 273 -11.24 22.53 -15.52
CA ASP A 273 -10.81 23.22 -14.30
C ASP A 273 -10.29 22.23 -13.25
N ALA A 274 -10.93 21.06 -13.13
CA ALA A 274 -10.44 19.96 -12.32
C ALA A 274 -9.07 19.48 -12.80
N PHE A 275 -8.87 19.35 -14.12
CA PHE A 275 -7.58 19.04 -14.73
C PHE A 275 -6.52 20.06 -14.35
N ARG A 276 -6.78 21.35 -14.56
CA ARG A 276 -5.87 22.45 -14.21
C ARG A 276 -5.49 22.42 -12.73
N ALA A 277 -6.47 22.28 -11.83
CA ALA A 277 -6.24 22.20 -10.40
C ALA A 277 -5.37 21.00 -10.01
N HIS A 278 -5.64 19.81 -10.57
CA HIS A 278 -4.81 18.62 -10.36
C HIS A 278 -3.39 18.80 -10.92
N TYR A 279 -3.25 19.34 -12.14
CA TYR A 279 -1.95 19.57 -12.77
C TYR A 279 -1.10 20.55 -11.95
N ARG A 280 -1.69 21.66 -11.49
CA ARG A 280 -1.00 22.64 -10.64
C ARG A 280 -0.59 22.04 -9.30
N ARG A 281 -1.42 21.17 -8.71
CA ARG A 281 -1.08 20.48 -7.46
C ARG A 281 0.11 19.52 -7.64
N GLU A 282 0.11 18.73 -8.71
CA GLU A 282 1.16 17.72 -8.95
C GLU A 282 2.48 18.33 -9.44
N PHE A 283 2.43 19.37 -10.29
CA PHE A 283 3.63 19.93 -10.93
C PHE A 283 4.01 21.34 -10.46
N GLY A 284 3.12 22.06 -9.78
CA GLY A 284 3.36 23.41 -9.24
C GLY A 284 3.14 24.55 -10.23
N PHE A 285 2.74 24.29 -11.47
CA PHE A 285 2.49 25.29 -12.51
C PHE A 285 1.40 24.83 -13.50
N GLU A 286 1.00 25.68 -14.43
CA GLU A 286 0.12 25.35 -15.57
C GLU A 286 0.81 25.66 -16.89
N LEU A 287 0.35 25.04 -17.99
CA LEU A 287 0.89 25.29 -19.32
C LEU A 287 -0.07 26.15 -20.14
N ASP A 288 0.15 27.46 -20.09
CA ASP A 288 -0.64 28.43 -20.84
C ASP A 288 -0.51 28.23 -22.36
N GLY A 289 -1.59 28.51 -23.08
CA GLY A 289 -1.62 28.50 -24.54
C GLY A 289 -1.54 27.11 -25.19
N ARG A 290 -1.76 26.04 -24.42
CA ARG A 290 -1.76 24.66 -24.91
C ARG A 290 -3.17 24.06 -24.87
N ASP A 291 -3.50 23.31 -25.90
CA ASP A 291 -4.74 22.54 -25.94
C ASP A 291 -4.75 21.48 -24.83
N ILE A 292 -5.94 21.17 -24.33
CA ILE A 292 -6.18 20.03 -23.46
C ILE A 292 -6.71 18.89 -24.31
N LEU A 293 -6.00 17.77 -24.28
CA LEU A 293 -6.30 16.56 -25.04
C LEU A 293 -6.88 15.49 -24.12
N VAL A 294 -7.69 14.60 -24.70
CA VAL A 294 -8.19 13.39 -24.04
C VAL A 294 -7.50 12.17 -24.65
N ASP A 295 -6.81 11.41 -23.82
CA ASP A 295 -6.07 10.21 -24.23
C ASP A 295 -6.91 8.93 -24.07
N ASP A 296 -7.85 8.89 -23.12
CA ASP A 296 -8.80 7.78 -22.98
C ASP A 296 -10.01 8.15 -22.11
N TYR A 297 -11.07 7.36 -22.30
CA TYR A 297 -12.28 7.37 -21.47
C TYR A 297 -12.31 6.12 -20.62
N ARG A 298 -12.71 6.27 -19.35
CA ARG A 298 -12.81 5.16 -18.40
C ARG A 298 -14.10 5.22 -17.62
N VAL A 299 -14.68 4.06 -17.37
CA VAL A 299 -15.82 3.87 -16.48
C VAL A 299 -15.50 2.82 -15.44
N ARG A 300 -15.86 3.10 -14.19
CA ARG A 300 -15.87 2.15 -13.09
C ARG A 300 -17.31 1.93 -12.65
N ALA A 301 -17.78 0.70 -12.76
CA ALA A 301 -19.04 0.25 -12.18
C ALA A 301 -18.74 -0.45 -10.84
N VAL A 302 -19.46 -0.07 -9.78
CA VAL A 302 -19.23 -0.49 -8.40
C VAL A 302 -20.54 -0.99 -7.81
N VAL A 303 -20.53 -2.19 -7.22
CA VAL A 303 -21.58 -2.65 -6.31
C VAL A 303 -20.99 -2.71 -4.92
N LEU A 304 -21.58 -1.95 -3.99
CA LEU A 304 -21.06 -1.83 -2.64
C LEU A 304 -21.07 -3.19 -1.93
N GLY A 305 -19.94 -3.55 -1.33
CA GLY A 305 -19.80 -4.75 -0.53
C GLY A 305 -20.77 -4.71 0.65
N SER A 306 -21.45 -5.82 0.91
CA SER A 306 -22.26 -5.93 2.14
C SER A 306 -21.34 -6.16 3.33
N VAL A 307 -21.42 -5.28 4.34
CA VAL A 307 -20.70 -5.49 5.59
C VAL A 307 -21.23 -6.78 6.21
N LEU A 308 -20.37 -7.81 6.32
CA LEU A 308 -20.62 -8.92 7.21
C LEU A 308 -20.72 -8.36 8.63
N ARG A 309 -21.94 -8.08 9.09
CA ARG A 309 -22.17 -7.77 10.50
C ARG A 309 -21.96 -9.08 11.24
N PRO A 310 -20.91 -9.22 12.08
CA PRO A 310 -20.78 -10.40 12.90
C PRO A 310 -22.06 -10.51 13.73
N SER A 311 -22.71 -11.67 13.69
CA SER A 311 -23.80 -11.97 14.61
C SER A 311 -23.30 -11.72 16.04
N PRO A 312 -24.05 -11.01 16.90
CA PRO A 312 -23.68 -10.92 18.30
C PRO A 312 -23.55 -12.33 18.88
N PRO A 313 -22.61 -12.55 19.82
CA PRO A 313 -22.43 -13.84 20.48
C PRO A 313 -23.68 -14.30 21.23
#